data_AF-A0A7V5VZ12-F1
#
_entry.id   AF-A0A7V5VZ12-F1
#
_cell.length_a   1.000
_cell.length_b   1.000
_cell.length_c   1.000
_cell.angle_alpha   90.00
_cell.angle_beta   90.00
_cell.angle_gamma   90.00
#
_symmetry.space_group_name_H-M   'P 1'
#
loop_
_entity.id
_entity.type
_entity.pdbx_description
1 polymer ?
#
loop_
_entity_poly.entity_id
_entity_poly.type
_entity_poly.pdbx_seq_one_letter_code
_entity_poly.pdbx_strand_id
1 'polypeptide(L)' 'MGDLTKKDPKEYKKLITFVKDRPGHDRRYSLNIEKIKSEFYFNILQSFEKNLENTIIWYLEIIEKKWIY' A
#
# COMPACT_ATOMS: atom_id res chain seq x y z
N MET A 1 3.91 13.36 11.45
CA MET A 1 3.75 13.47 9.98
C MET A 1 3.71 14.93 9.61
N GLY A 2 4.78 15.46 9.03
CA GLY A 2 4.69 16.75 8.34
C GLY A 2 3.77 16.59 7.14
N ASP A 3 3.00 17.63 6.86
CA ASP A 3 2.10 17.73 5.72
C ASP A 3 2.88 17.60 4.39
N LEU A 4 3.10 16.35 3.93
CA LEU A 4 3.75 16.07 2.64
C LEU A 4 2.85 16.48 1.46
N THR A 5 1.59 16.85 1.74
CA THR A 5 0.53 17.02 0.76
C THR A 5 -0.15 18.36 0.96
N LYS A 6 0.34 19.40 0.26
CA LYS A 6 -0.19 20.78 0.32
C LYS A 6 -1.66 20.96 -0.15
N LYS A 7 -2.43 19.88 -0.34
CA LYS A 7 -3.76 19.89 -0.95
C LYS A 7 -4.81 19.22 -0.07
N ASP A 8 -6.05 19.66 -0.22
CA ASP A 8 -7.21 19.04 0.44
C ASP A 8 -7.32 17.56 0.04
N PRO A 9 -7.47 16.62 1.00
CA PRO A 9 -7.72 15.21 0.72
C PRO A 9 -8.83 14.92 -0.31
N LYS A 10 -9.82 15.81 -0.43
CA LYS A 10 -10.90 15.71 -1.43
C LYS A 10 -10.40 15.86 -2.87
N GLU A 11 -9.30 16.58 -3.10
CA GLU A 11 -8.71 16.70 -4.44
C GLU A 11 -8.14 15.37 -4.92
N TYR A 12 -7.57 14.55 -4.03
CA TYR A 12 -6.97 13.26 -4.42
C TYR A 12 -7.99 12.25 -4.93
N LYS A 13 -9.24 12.30 -4.45
CA LYS A 13 -10.32 11.45 -4.97
C LYS A 13 -10.55 11.64 -6.48
N LYS A 14 -10.26 12.83 -7.01
CA LYS A 14 -10.41 13.14 -8.44
C LYS A 14 -9.37 12.42 -9.32
N LEU A 15 -8.29 11.88 -8.74
CA LEU A 15 -7.28 11.12 -9.46
C LEU A 15 -7.70 9.67 -9.77
N ILE A 16 -8.81 9.19 -9.18
CA ILE A 16 -9.31 7.83 -9.37
C ILE A 16 -10.13 7.72 -10.65
N THR A 17 -9.79 6.75 -11.51
CA THR A 17 -10.59 6.42 -12.70
C THR A 17 -11.10 4.98 -12.59
N PHE A 18 -12.42 4.80 -12.67
CA PHE A 18 -13.04 3.47 -12.69
C PHE A 18 -12.95 2.87 -14.08
N VAL A 19 -12.56 1.61 -14.15
CA VAL A 19 -12.48 0.82 -15.38
C VAL A 19 -13.24 -0.48 -15.20
N LYS A 20 -13.50 -1.19 -16.31
CA LYS A 20 -14.13 -2.51 -16.26
C LYS A 20 -13.25 -3.46 -15.44
N ASP A 21 -13.87 -4.22 -14.55
CA ASP A 21 -13.16 -5.21 -13.73
C ASP A 21 -12.54 -6.33 -14.59
N ARG A 22 -11.50 -6.97 -14.06
CA ARG A 22 -10.78 -8.05 -14.73
C ARG A 22 -11.55 -9.38 -14.60
N PRO A 23 -11.67 -10.20 -15.66
CA PRO A 23 -12.21 -11.54 -15.54
C PRO A 23 -11.43 -12.37 -14.50
N GLY A 24 -12.13 -13.08 -13.62
CA GLY A 24 -11.50 -13.91 -12.58
C GLY A 24 -10.96 -13.13 -11.37
N HIS A 25 -11.41 -11.90 -11.12
CA HIS A 25 -11.07 -11.19 -9.89
C HIS A 25 -11.81 -11.79 -8.68
N ASP A 26 -11.10 -12.57 -7.88
CA ASP A 26 -11.64 -13.04 -6.60
C ASP A 26 -11.99 -11.86 -5.70
N ARG A 27 -13.21 -11.86 -5.16
CA ARG A 27 -13.78 -10.71 -4.45
C ARG A 27 -13.16 -10.47 -3.08
N ARG A 28 -12.67 -11.52 -2.43
CA ARG A 28 -12.18 -11.46 -1.05
C ARG A 28 -11.13 -12.53 -0.80
N TYR A 29 -9.99 -12.09 -0.30
CA TYR A 29 -9.05 -12.93 0.40
C TYR A 29 -8.91 -12.43 1.83
N SER A 30 -8.84 -13.36 2.76
CA SER A 30 -8.52 -13.08 4.16
C SER A 30 -7.80 -14.28 4.75
N LEU A 31 -6.87 -14.01 5.65
CA LEU A 31 -6.02 -15.03 6.25
C LEU A 31 -6.05 -14.90 7.78
N ASN A 32 -6.22 -16.02 8.47
CA ASN A 32 -6.09 -16.11 9.92
C ASN A 32 -4.65 -16.53 10.27
N ILE A 33 -3.93 -15.69 11.00
CA ILE A 33 -2.52 -15.90 11.38
C ILE A 33 -2.33 -16.36 12.83
N GLU A 34 -3.38 -16.74 13.55
CA GLU A 34 -3.26 -17.06 14.97
C GLU A 34 -2.32 -18.25 15.24
N LYS A 35 -2.29 -19.25 14.34
CA LYS A 35 -1.39 -20.41 14.47
C LYS A 35 0.09 -20.02 14.51
N ILE A 36 0.54 -19.17 13.58
CA ILE A 36 1.96 -18.79 13.51
C ILE A 36 2.35 -17.87 14.67
N LYS A 37 1.43 -17.03 15.13
CA LYS A 37 1.65 -16.20 16.33
C LYS A 37 1.86 -17.08 17.56
N SER A 38 1.03 -18.11 17.75
CA SER A 38 1.12 -18.97 18.93
C SER A 38 2.33 -19.92 18.90
N GLU A 39 2.65 -20.49 17.74
CA GLU A 39 3.70 -21.52 17.65
C GLU A 39 5.11 -20.93 17.50
N PHE A 40 5.24 -19.75 16.90
CA PHE A 40 6.55 -19.18 16.53
C PHE A 40 6.79 -17.78 17.11
N TYR A 41 5.94 -17.30 18.03
CA TYR A 41 6.01 -15.94 18.59
C TYR A 41 6.08 -14.85 17.50
N PHE A 42 5.49 -15.15 16.33
CA PHE A 42 5.51 -14.27 15.20
C PHE A 42 4.65 -13.03 15.48
N ASN A 43 5.17 -11.84 15.15
CA ASN A 43 4.46 -10.58 15.29
C ASN A 43 4.60 -9.73 14.03
N ILE A 44 3.54 -8.99 13.69
CA ILE A 44 3.58 -8.01 12.60
C ILE A 44 4.31 -6.76 13.11
N LEU A 45 5.44 -6.45 12.47
CA LEU A 45 6.33 -5.37 12.91
C LEU A 45 5.82 -3.97 12.57
N GLN A 46 5.02 -3.81 11.52
CA GLN A 46 4.55 -2.52 11.03
C GLN A 46 3.09 -2.59 10.58
N SER A 47 2.36 -1.49 10.77
CA SER A 47 0.99 -1.37 10.26
C SER A 47 0.98 -1.31 8.73
N PHE A 48 -0.20 -1.54 8.15
CA PHE A 48 -0.38 -1.43 6.71
C PHE A 48 -0.05 -0.02 6.20
N GLU A 49 -0.49 1.01 6.92
CA GLU A 49 -0.27 2.42 6.55
C GLU A 49 1.22 2.75 6.49
N LYS A 50 2.01 2.29 7.47
CA LYS A 50 3.45 2.55 7.49
C LYS A 50 4.16 1.82 6.36
N ASN A 51 3.80 0.56 6.10
CA ASN A 51 4.36 -0.20 4.99
C ASN A 51 3.99 0.41 3.63
N LEU A 52 2.76 0.91 3.47
CA LEU A 52 2.33 1.58 2.25
C LEU A 52 3.11 2.88 2.03
N GLU A 53 3.29 3.70 3.06
CA GLU A 53 4.12 4.90 3.01
C GLU A 53 5.56 4.59 2.58
N ASN A 54 6.20 3.61 3.23
CA ASN A 54 7.56 3.20 2.90
C ASN A 54 7.68 2.68 1.46
N THR A 55 6.65 1.98 0.98
CA THR A 55 6.59 1.48 -0.40
C THR A 55 6.55 2.64 -1.40
N ILE A 56 5.72 3.66 -1.16
CA ILE A 56 5.65 4.86 -2.01
C ILE A 56 7.00 5.57 -2.07
N ILE A 57 7.64 5.77 -0.91
CA ILE A 57 8.98 6.40 -0.82
C ILE A 57 10.00 5.59 -1.64
N TRP A 58 10.01 4.27 -1.47
CA TRP A 58 10.90 3.39 -2.23
C TRP A 58 10.71 3.53 -3.75
N TYR A 59 9.47 3.60 -4.24
CA TYR A 59 9.19 3.83 -5.66
C TYR A 59 9.71 5.19 -6.16
N LEU A 60 9.54 6.26 -5.36
CA LEU A 60 10.04 7.59 -5.71
C LEU A 60 11.57 7.63 -5.81
N GLU A 61 12.26 7.09 -4.80
CA GLU A 61 13.72 7.01 -4.79
C GLU A 61 14.26 6.19 -5.97
N ILE A 62 13.55 5.14 -6.36
CA ILE A 62 13.93 4.30 -7.49
C ILE A 62 13.75 5.02 -8.83
N ILE A 63 12.64 5.73 -9.02
CA ILE A 63 12.38 6.50 -10.25
C ILE A 63 13.44 7.60 -10.41
N GLU A 64 13.77 8.31 -9.32
CA GLU A 64 14.85 9.31 -9.30
C GLU A 64 16.21 8.70 -9.67
N LYS A 65 16.41 7.41 -9.40
CA LYS A 65 17.68 6.73 -9.64
C LYS A 65 17.79 6.04 -11.00
N LYS A 66 16.72 5.51 -11.64
CA LYS A 66 16.93 4.62 -12.83
C LYS A 66 15.76 4.14 -13.71
N TRP A 67 14.62 4.84 -13.87
CA TRP A 67 13.52 4.34 -14.74
C TRP A 67 13.13 5.23 -15.92
N ILE A 68 14.07 6.04 -16.40
CA ILE A 68 13.94 6.75 -17.68
C ILE A 68 15.09 6.30 -18.58
N TYR A 69 14.84 5.23 -19.34
CA TYR A 69 15.53 4.89 -20.58
C TYR A 69 14.47 4.51 -21.60
#